data_AF-A0A2P5C8D7-F1
#
_entry.id   AF-A0A2P5C8D7-F1
#
_cell.length_a   1.000
_cell.length_b   1.000
_cell.length_c   1.000
_cell.angle_alpha   90.00
_cell.angle_beta   90.00
_cell.angle_gamma   90.00
#
_symmetry.space_group_name_H-M   'P 1'
#
loop_
_entity.id
_entity.type
_entity.pdbx_description
1 polymer ?
#
loop_
_entity_poly.entity_id
_entity_poly.type
_entity_poly.pdbx_seq_one_letter_code
_entity_poly.pdbx_strand_id
1 'polypeptide(L)' 'MSIITKHYDVYGFGVVLLVLLTGQEAFDANRPDEREDIRSYVEDLVQKERFNEIVDPKIVEEEGEI' A
#
# COMPACT_ATOMS: atom_id res chain seq x y z
N MET A 1 4.17 -25.22 18.04
CA MET A 1 2.94 -24.60 17.51
C MET A 1 3.29 -23.18 17.11
N SER A 2 3.73 -22.97 15.86
CA SER A 2 3.83 -21.61 15.33
C SER A 2 2.48 -21.31 14.69
N ILE A 3 1.68 -20.46 15.33
CA ILE A 3 0.39 -20.02 14.79
C ILE A 3 0.68 -18.91 13.78
N ILE A 4 1.26 -19.29 12.64
CA ILE A 4 1.12 -18.51 11.41
C ILE A 4 0.17 -19.35 10.57
N THR A 5 -1.13 -19.05 10.67
CA THR A 5 -2.13 -19.71 9.82
C THR A 5 -2.02 -19.14 8.41
N LYS A 6 -2.43 -19.91 7.38
CA LYS A 6 -2.44 -19.45 5.98
C LYS A 6 -3.09 -18.06 5.79
N HIS A 7 -4.01 -17.69 6.67
CA HIS A 7 -4.65 -16.38 6.67
C HIS A 7 -3.69 -15.23 6.98
N TYR A 8 -2.69 -15.44 7.84
CA TYR A 8 -1.65 -14.43 8.11
C TYR A 8 -0.70 -14.26 6.92
N ASP A 9 -0.36 -15.33 6.21
CA ASP A 9 0.46 -15.23 4.99
C ASP A 9 -0.29 -14.47 3.89
N VAL A 10 -1.59 -14.73 3.71
CA VAL A 10 -2.44 -13.99 2.75
C VAL A 10 -2.55 -12.51 3.14
N TYR A 11 -2.76 -12.24 4.43
CA TYR A 11 -2.82 -10.88 4.94
C TYR A 11 -1.50 -10.13 4.73
N GLY A 12 -0.37 -10.75 5.09
CA GLY A 12 0.96 -10.19 4.90
C GLY A 12 1.28 -9.95 3.42
N PHE A 13 0.90 -10.88 2.54
CA PHE A 13 1.00 -10.67 1.09
C PHE A 13 0.20 -9.45 0.62
N GLY A 14 -1.01 -9.25 1.14
CA GLY A 14 -1.81 -8.06 0.85
C GLY A 14 -1.11 -6.75 1.25
N VAL A 15 -0.49 -6.70 2.42
CA VAL A 15 0.28 -5.54 2.86
C VAL A 15 1.49 -5.30 1.95
N VAL A 16 2.22 -6.36 1.58
CA VAL A 16 3.36 -6.27 0.64
C VAL A 16 2.90 -5.77 -0.72
N LEU A 17 1.75 -6.22 -1.22
CA LEU A 17 1.18 -5.72 -2.46
C LEU A 17 0.89 -4.22 -2.40
N LEU A 18 0.34 -3.72 -1.28
CA LEU A 18 0.12 -2.27 -1.09
C LEU A 18 1.43 -1.49 -1.07
N VAL A 19 2.46 -2.00 -0.40
CA VAL A 19 3.81 -1.38 -0.39
C VAL A 19 4.36 -1.29 -1.81
N LEU A 20 4.25 -2.36 -2.59
CA LEU A 20 4.74 -2.39 -3.97
C LEU A 20 3.95 -1.47 -4.90
N LEU A 21 2.63 -1.41 -4.76
CA LEU A 21 1.78 -0.56 -5.59
C LEU A 21 1.97 0.93 -5.28
N THR A 22 2.17 1.29 -4.01
CA THR A 22 2.26 2.70 -3.56
C THR A 22 3.67 3.25 -3.53
N GLY A 23 4.69 2.38 -3.46
CA GLY A 23 6.07 2.76 -3.20
C GLY A 23 6.31 3.28 -1.77
N GLN A 24 5.35 3.14 -0.85
CA GLN A 24 5.42 3.65 0.52
C GLN A 24 5.73 2.56 1.55
N GLU A 25 6.26 2.95 2.71
CA GLU A 25 6.50 2.04 3.83
C GLU A 25 5.17 1.53 4.42
N ALA A 26 5.18 0.27 4.88
CA ALA A 26 4.02 -0.36 5.51
C ALA A 26 3.58 0.38 6.79
N PHE A 27 4.53 0.98 7.49
CA PHE A 27 4.32 1.85 8.64
C PHE A 27 5.20 3.10 8.51
N ASP A 28 4.59 4.28 8.45
CA ASP A 28 5.28 5.57 8.37
C ASP A 28 4.73 6.54 9.42
N ALA A 29 5.51 6.76 10.49
CA ALA A 29 5.15 7.65 11.59
C ALA A 29 5.03 9.13 11.18
N ASN A 30 5.53 9.51 10.00
CA ASN A 30 5.44 10.87 9.48
C ASN A 30 4.15 11.11 8.67
N ARG A 31 3.36 10.06 8.41
CA ARG A 31 2.13 10.18 7.63
C ARG A 31 1.06 10.92 8.46
N PRO A 32 0.42 11.99 7.92
CA PRO A 32 -0.54 12.78 8.67
C PRO A 32 -1.81 11.99 9.05
N ASP A 33 -2.57 12.55 9.99
CA ASP A 33 -3.91 12.09 10.38
C ASP A 33 -3.98 10.64 10.92
N GLU A 34 -2.98 10.21 11.68
CA GLU A 34 -2.92 8.87 12.30
C GLU A 34 -2.91 7.71 11.28
N ARG A 35 -2.43 7.98 10.06
CA ARG A 35 -2.36 7.00 8.96
C ARG A 35 -1.02 6.33 8.88
N GLU A 36 -0.40 6.05 10.02
CA GLU A 36 0.93 5.45 10.04
C GLU A 36 0.91 4.10 9.31
N ASP A 37 -0.16 3.33 9.49
CA ASP A 37 -0.41 2.10 8.75
C ASP A 37 -0.85 2.37 7.30
N ILE A 38 -0.16 1.74 6.35
CA ILE A 38 -0.46 1.81 4.91
C ILE A 38 -1.90 1.42 4.57
N ARG A 39 -2.52 0.54 5.36
CA ARG A 39 -3.91 0.12 5.17
C ARG A 39 -4.86 1.28 5.41
N SER A 40 -4.71 1.99 6.52
CA SER A 40 -5.53 3.16 6.85
C SER A 40 -5.38 4.27 5.81
N TYR A 41 -4.17 4.44 5.26
CA TYR A 41 -3.92 5.37 4.17
C TYR A 41 -4.67 4.99 2.89
N VAL A 42 -4.52 3.73 2.43
CA VAL A 42 -5.16 3.25 1.21
C VAL A 42 -6.69 3.20 1.36
N GLU A 43 -7.21 2.79 2.51
CA GLU A 43 -8.65 2.75 2.80
C GLU A 43 -9.29 4.14 2.65
N ASP A 44 -8.64 5.20 3.14
CA ASP A 44 -9.16 6.56 2.96
C ASP A 44 -9.14 7.02 1.50
N LEU A 45 -8.07 6.72 0.75
CA LEU A 45 -8.03 7.05 -0.68
C LEU A 45 -9.13 6.34 -1.45
N VAL A 46 -9.39 5.07 -1.13
CA VAL A 46 -10.49 4.29 -1.71
C VAL A 46 -11.85 4.91 -1.34
N GLN A 47 -12.07 5.26 -0.07
CA GLN A 47 -13.31 5.90 0.38
C GLN A 47 -13.56 7.26 -0.26
N LYS A 48 -12.49 7.98 -0.62
CA LYS A 48 -12.55 9.27 -1.34
C LYS A 48 -12.55 9.13 -2.86
N GLU A 49 -12.58 7.91 -3.39
CA GLU A 49 -12.53 7.62 -4.83
C GLU A 49 -11.25 8.12 -5.54
N ARG A 50 -10.15 8.28 -4.79
CA ARG A 50 -8.84 8.80 -5.24
C ARG A 50 -7.87 7.68 -5.62
N PHE A 51 -8.34 6.71 -6.42
CA PHE A 51 -7.59 5.50 -6.75
C PHE A 51 -6.28 5.76 -7.51
N ASN A 52 -6.25 6.82 -8.31
CA ASN A 52 -5.07 7.25 -9.06
C ASN A 52 -3.89 7.67 -8.17
N GLU A 53 -4.14 7.97 -6.89
CA GLU A 53 -3.11 8.36 -5.93
C GLU A 53 -2.55 7.17 -5.14
N ILE A 54 -3.11 5.97 -5.33
CA ILE A 54 -2.63 4.74 -4.70
C ILE A 54 -1.43 4.18 -5.47
N VAL A 55 -1.36 4.37 -6.78
CA VAL A 55 -0.30 3.80 -7.62
C VAL A 55 0.89 4.74 -7.65
N ASP A 56 2.09 4.21 -7.35
CA ASP A 56 3.35 4.93 -7.45
C ASP A 56 3.47 5.51 -8.88
N PRO A 57 3.69 6.82 -9.03
CA PRO A 57 3.88 7.44 -10.33
C PRO A 57 4.92 6.73 -11.20
N LYS A 58 5.96 6.12 -10.62
CA LYS A 58 6.99 5.37 -11.34
C LYS A 58 6.48 4.09 -12.01
N ILE A 59 5.35 3.55 -11.55
CA ILE A 59 4.68 2.40 -12.20
C ILE A 59 3.90 2.88 -13.43
N VAL A 60 3.42 4.12 -13.41
CA VAL A 60 2.65 4.73 -14.51
C VAL A 60 3.59 5.36 -15.55
N GLU A 61 4.81 5.71 -15.18
CA GLU A 61 5.89 6.16 -16.07
C GLU A 61 6.45 5.00 -16.91
N GLU A 62 5.65 4.48 -17.84
CA GLU A 62 6.13 3.68 -18.97
C GLU A 62 5.82 4.42 -20.29
N GLU A 63 6.35 5.64 -20.45
CA GLU A 63 6.46 6.30 -21.76
C GLU A 63 7.80 7.04 -21.87
N GLY A 64 8.74 6.44 -22.62
CA GLY A 64 9.80 7.18 -23.30
C GLY A 64 11.23 6.73 -23.02
N GLU A 65 11.67 5.63 -23.65
CA GLU A 65 13.00 5.49 -24.28
C GLU A 65 13.06 4.17 -25.09
N ILE A 66 12.54 4.22 -26.32
CA ILE A 66 12.99 3.39 -27.46
C ILE A 66 13.18 4.30 -28.68
#